data_AF-A0A946QUF0-F1
#
_entry.id   AF-A0A946QUF0-F1
#
_cell.length_a   1.000
_cell.length_b   1.000
_cell.length_c   1.000
_cell.angle_alpha   90.00
_cell.angle_beta   90.00
_cell.angle_gamma   90.00
#
_symmetry.space_group_name_H-M   'P 1'
#
loop_
_entity.id
_entity.type
_entity.pdbx_description
1 polymer ?
#
loop_
_entity_poly.entity_id
_entity_poly.type
_entity_poly.pdbx_seq_one_letter_code
_entity_poly.pdbx_strand_id
1 'polypeptide(L)'
;MKRIVSLLAILLIIKAGYTQQNTGVVDNKYLKLHKGSSFSHSYRAVLTSDIDTTWNMWKQKGYHFGFDTRLTPMFTTVDGILSTPYMIQVRGNTYEKNKKRWGYHVFEGYASDDKSRITMLVNKHVEEERPVAELYYYSPLWGHSNQTYNWFRIGSDVRQHSFMFSRDNAIFYGALQLTNALTLGRISKEDLREDEPAGDDEQNYIESAKHVNYKALKNSDDGTIFYDKENHIVVIKIDGQWMKLRVETLPENVKYDF
;
A
#
# COMPACT_ATOMS: atom_id res chain seq x y z
N MET A 1 17.31 -67.36 3.26
CA MET A 1 16.19 -66.40 3.00
C MET A 1 16.33 -65.07 3.73
N LYS A 2 16.34 -65.01 5.08
CA LYS A 2 16.37 -63.72 5.81
C LYS A 2 17.49 -62.75 5.41
N ARG A 3 18.73 -63.24 5.21
CA ARG A 3 19.86 -62.39 4.79
C ARG A 3 19.72 -61.80 3.37
N ILE A 4 19.06 -62.52 2.47
CA ILE A 4 18.82 -62.07 1.08
C ILE A 4 17.73 -60.98 1.07
N VAL A 5 16.69 -61.15 1.88
CA VAL A 5 15.61 -60.15 2.04
C VAL A 5 16.15 -58.86 2.66
N SER A 6 17.04 -58.95 3.66
CA SER A 6 17.68 -57.78 4.26
C SER A 6 18.58 -57.03 3.27
N LEU A 7 19.32 -57.75 2.41
CA LEU A 7 20.18 -57.13 1.40
C LEU A 7 19.36 -56.41 0.31
N LEU A 8 18.24 -57.02 -0.12
CA LEU A 8 17.30 -56.43 -1.07
C LEU A 8 16.63 -55.17 -0.51
N ALA A 9 16.26 -55.18 0.77
CA ALA A 9 15.70 -54.00 1.44
C ALA A 9 16.70 -52.84 1.50
N ILE A 10 17.97 -53.12 1.83
CA ILE A 10 19.02 -52.09 1.84
C ILE A 10 19.27 -51.55 0.43
N LEU A 11 19.32 -52.41 -0.58
CA LEU A 11 19.46 -51.98 -1.98
C LEU A 11 18.27 -51.15 -2.47
N LEU A 12 17.05 -51.46 -2.03
CA LEU A 12 15.84 -50.67 -2.32
C LEU A 12 15.87 -49.30 -1.64
N ILE A 13 16.36 -49.21 -0.40
CA ILE A 13 16.53 -47.94 0.32
C ILE A 13 17.61 -47.08 -0.34
N ILE A 14 18.74 -47.67 -0.74
CA ILE A 14 19.80 -46.97 -1.47
C ILE A 14 19.29 -46.51 -2.84
N LYS A 15 18.53 -47.35 -3.56
CA LYS A 15 17.93 -46.98 -4.85
C LYS A 15 16.89 -45.88 -4.69
N ALA A 16 16.03 -45.93 -3.67
CA ALA A 16 15.06 -44.87 -3.38
C ALA A 16 15.75 -43.54 -3.01
N GLY A 17 16.83 -43.59 -2.21
CA GLY A 17 17.67 -42.43 -1.89
C GLY A 17 18.39 -41.84 -3.11
N TYR A 18 18.88 -42.68 -4.02
CA TYR A 18 19.48 -42.24 -5.29
C TYR A 18 18.46 -41.74 -6.32
N THR A 19 17.22 -42.23 -6.29
CA THR A 19 16.16 -41.77 -7.21
C THR A 19 15.66 -40.36 -6.83
N GLN A 20 15.87 -39.93 -5.58
CA GLN A 20 15.72 -38.51 -5.19
C GLN A 20 16.93 -37.63 -5.54
N GLN A 21 18.08 -38.21 -5.92
CA GLN A 21 19.31 -37.45 -6.25
C GLN A 21 19.53 -37.19 -7.74
N ASN A 22 18.62 -37.62 -8.61
CA ASN A 22 18.78 -37.45 -10.05
C ASN A 22 17.53 -36.87 -10.72
N THR A 23 17.00 -35.78 -10.16
CA THR A 23 16.46 -34.74 -11.05
C THR A 23 17.67 -34.01 -11.61
N GLY A 24 18.24 -34.53 -12.71
CA GLY A 24 19.20 -33.76 -13.48
C GLY A 24 18.65 -32.35 -13.66
N VAL A 25 19.51 -31.34 -13.61
CA VAL A 25 19.13 -29.95 -13.89
C VAL A 25 18.43 -29.97 -15.24
N VAL A 26 17.11 -29.95 -15.22
CA VAL A 26 16.32 -29.79 -16.45
C VAL A 26 16.79 -28.45 -16.96
N ASP A 27 17.41 -28.43 -18.13
CA ASP A 27 17.79 -27.19 -18.82
C ASP A 27 16.50 -26.47 -19.21
N ASN A 28 15.88 -25.86 -18.20
CA ASN A 28 14.65 -25.13 -18.33
C ASN A 28 15.05 -23.68 -18.55
N LYS A 29 14.71 -23.15 -19.73
CA LYS A 29 15.01 -21.77 -20.09
C LYS A 29 14.51 -20.74 -19.07
N TYR A 30 13.51 -21.09 -18.26
CA TYR A 30 12.86 -20.23 -17.27
C TYR A 30 13.38 -20.37 -15.84
N LEU A 31 14.15 -21.42 -15.53
CA LEU A 31 14.79 -21.61 -14.23
C LEU A 31 16.26 -21.96 -14.45
N LYS A 32 17.13 -20.97 -14.24
CA LYS A 32 18.57 -21.12 -14.44
C LYS A 32 19.31 -21.08 -13.11
N LEU A 33 20.25 -22.00 -12.92
CA LEU A 33 21.20 -21.95 -11.82
C LEU A 33 22.49 -21.28 -12.28
N HIS A 34 22.79 -20.10 -11.75
CA HIS A 34 24.05 -19.42 -12.00
C HIS A 34 25.01 -19.68 -10.84
N LYS A 35 26.22 -20.14 -11.13
CA LYS A 35 27.27 -20.25 -10.12
C LYS A 35 27.52 -18.86 -9.51
N GLY A 36 27.77 -18.83 -8.20
CA GLY A 36 28.16 -17.62 -7.48
C GLY A 36 29.53 -17.09 -7.90
N SER A 37 30.24 -16.44 -6.99
CA SER A 37 31.62 -15.99 -7.26
C SER A 37 32.51 -17.16 -7.66
N SER A 38 33.64 -16.87 -8.32
CA SER A 38 34.63 -17.87 -8.76
C SER A 38 35.10 -18.79 -7.62
N PHE A 39 35.03 -18.30 -6.38
CA PHE A 39 35.44 -19.01 -5.16
C PHE A 39 34.27 -19.65 -4.39
N SER A 40 33.03 -19.60 -4.90
CA SER A 40 31.86 -20.17 -4.24
C SER A 40 31.38 -21.45 -4.94
N HIS A 41 31.04 -22.46 -4.13
CA HIS A 41 30.29 -23.64 -4.57
C HIS A 41 28.77 -23.43 -4.55
N SER A 42 28.30 -22.23 -4.19
CA SER A 42 26.88 -21.90 -4.16
C SER A 42 26.39 -21.46 -5.54
N TYR A 43 25.10 -21.69 -5.78
CA TYR A 43 24.40 -21.28 -6.99
C TYR A 43 23.26 -20.35 -6.62
N ARG A 44 22.96 -19.36 -7.47
CA ARG A 44 21.72 -18.59 -7.41
C ARG A 44 20.74 -19.15 -8.43
N ALA A 45 19.49 -19.32 -8.03
CA ALA A 45 18.40 -19.56 -8.95
C ALA A 45 17.93 -18.23 -9.56
N VAL A 46 17.70 -18.22 -10.87
CA VAL A 46 17.11 -17.10 -11.60
C VAL A 46 15.87 -17.63 -12.30
N LEU A 47 14.72 -17.09 -11.90
CA LEU A 47 13.43 -17.30 -12.57
C LEU A 47 13.23 -16.19 -13.60
N THR A 48 12.87 -16.57 -14.83
CA THR A 48 12.57 -15.64 -15.92
C THR A 48 11.30 -16.05 -16.63
N SER A 49 10.59 -15.09 -17.22
CA SER A 49 9.47 -15.32 -18.14
C SER A 49 9.71 -14.60 -19.46
N ASP A 50 9.13 -15.12 -20.54
CA ASP A 50 9.18 -14.49 -21.85
C ASP A 50 8.10 -13.40 -21.97
N ILE A 51 8.28 -12.50 -22.93
CA ILE A 51 7.19 -11.65 -23.43
C ILE A 51 6.41 -12.47 -24.46
N ASP A 52 5.13 -12.70 -24.19
CA ASP A 52 4.21 -13.38 -25.11
C ASP A 52 2.94 -12.54 -25.26
N THR A 53 2.81 -11.83 -26.37
CA THR A 53 1.64 -10.99 -26.66
C THR A 53 0.36 -11.81 -26.88
N THR A 54 0.48 -13.13 -27.05
CA THR A 54 -0.63 -14.06 -27.29
C THR A 54 -1.13 -14.76 -26.03
N TRP A 55 -0.49 -14.52 -24.87
CA TRP A 55 -0.90 -15.10 -23.59
C TRP A 55 -2.37 -14.78 -23.29
N ASN A 56 -3.19 -15.84 -23.14
CA ASN A 56 -4.65 -15.69 -23.06
C ASN A 56 -5.12 -14.82 -21.88
N MET A 57 -4.33 -14.74 -20.81
CA MET A 57 -4.63 -13.89 -19.64
C MET A 57 -4.57 -12.40 -19.97
N TRP A 58 -3.90 -11.99 -21.06
CA TRP A 58 -3.99 -10.61 -21.54
C TRP A 58 -5.41 -10.18 -21.94
N LYS A 59 -6.33 -11.11 -22.15
CA LYS A 59 -7.76 -10.77 -22.34
C LYS A 59 -8.43 -10.35 -21.03
N GLN A 60 -7.84 -10.67 -19.87
CA GLN A 60 -8.37 -10.33 -18.56
C GLN A 60 -7.79 -8.99 -18.09
N LYS A 61 -8.68 -8.05 -17.73
CA LYS A 61 -8.30 -6.69 -17.31
C LYS A 61 -7.30 -6.67 -16.16
N GLY A 62 -7.43 -7.57 -15.18
CA GLY A 62 -6.51 -7.68 -14.04
C GLY A 62 -5.04 -7.91 -14.45
N TYR A 63 -4.79 -8.53 -15.60
CA TYR A 63 -3.44 -8.86 -16.06
C TYR A 63 -2.86 -7.80 -17.00
N HIS A 64 -3.66 -7.14 -17.86
CA HIS A 64 -3.13 -6.17 -18.82
C HIS A 64 -3.31 -4.69 -18.41
N PHE A 65 -4.11 -4.39 -17.38
CA PHE A 65 -4.39 -2.99 -17.02
C PHE A 65 -3.12 -2.25 -16.57
N GLY A 66 -2.68 -1.28 -17.38
CA GLY A 66 -1.47 -0.51 -17.15
C GLY A 66 -0.17 -1.17 -17.61
N PHE A 67 -0.24 -2.29 -18.36
CA PHE A 67 0.92 -2.99 -18.93
C PHE A 67 0.96 -2.86 -20.47
N ASP A 68 2.17 -2.76 -21.03
CA ASP A 68 2.39 -2.90 -22.48
C ASP A 68 2.73 -4.36 -22.75
N THR A 69 1.77 -5.12 -23.31
CA THR A 69 1.90 -6.56 -23.55
C THR A 69 3.05 -6.92 -24.50
N ARG A 70 3.60 -5.95 -25.23
CA ARG A 70 4.77 -6.12 -26.11
C ARG A 70 6.11 -5.98 -25.38
N LEU A 71 6.09 -5.48 -24.14
CA LEU A 71 7.28 -5.18 -23.34
C LEU A 71 7.28 -5.88 -21.98
N THR A 72 6.12 -6.32 -21.50
CA THR A 72 5.94 -6.93 -20.19
C THR A 72 6.06 -8.45 -20.29
N PRO A 73 7.00 -9.08 -19.56
CA PRO A 73 7.04 -10.54 -19.45
C PRO A 73 5.75 -11.10 -18.83
N MET A 74 5.37 -12.32 -19.20
CA MET A 74 4.28 -13.02 -18.53
C MET A 74 4.52 -13.13 -17.02
N PHE A 75 3.46 -13.23 -16.25
CA PHE A 75 3.54 -13.35 -14.80
C PHE A 75 4.08 -14.74 -14.43
N THR A 76 5.01 -14.80 -13.47
CA THR A 76 5.43 -16.06 -12.84
C THR A 76 4.59 -16.28 -11.60
N THR A 77 3.95 -17.44 -11.48
CA THR A 77 3.18 -17.83 -10.30
C THR A 77 4.01 -18.71 -9.37
N VAL A 78 3.72 -18.62 -8.07
CA VAL A 78 4.21 -19.54 -7.05
C VAL A 78 2.99 -20.20 -6.44
N ASP A 79 2.74 -21.45 -6.81
CA ASP A 79 1.60 -22.24 -6.31
C ASP A 79 1.94 -22.87 -4.96
N GLY A 80 2.15 -22.03 -3.94
CA GLY A 80 2.55 -22.45 -2.61
C GLY A 80 2.95 -21.28 -1.71
N ILE A 81 3.49 -21.60 -0.54
CA ILE A 81 3.95 -20.60 0.43
C ILE A 81 5.36 -20.13 0.06
N LEU A 82 5.54 -18.84 -0.18
CA LEU A 82 6.86 -18.21 -0.23
C LEU A 82 7.25 -17.74 1.18
N SER A 83 8.11 -18.50 1.86
CA SER A 83 8.64 -18.15 3.18
C SER A 83 10.15 -17.99 3.12
N THR A 84 10.67 -16.86 3.59
CA THR A 84 12.10 -16.54 3.57
C THR A 84 12.46 -15.72 4.80
N PRO A 85 13.59 -16.00 5.49
CA PRO A 85 14.10 -15.14 6.54
C PRO A 85 14.86 -13.92 5.98
N TYR A 86 14.95 -13.79 4.65
CA TYR A 86 15.69 -12.74 3.96
C TYR A 86 14.76 -11.74 3.25
N MET A 87 15.31 -10.58 2.90
CA MET A 87 14.61 -9.50 2.22
C MET A 87 14.05 -9.92 0.85
N ILE A 88 12.79 -9.59 0.59
CA ILE A 88 12.21 -9.52 -0.76
C ILE A 88 12.37 -8.08 -1.26
N GLN A 89 13.09 -7.90 -2.39
CA GLN A 89 13.37 -6.56 -2.93
C GLN A 89 12.56 -6.28 -4.19
N VAL A 90 11.91 -5.11 -4.22
CA VAL A 90 11.26 -4.56 -5.42
C VAL A 90 12.03 -3.31 -5.86
N ARG A 91 12.81 -3.40 -6.94
CA ARG A 91 13.60 -2.28 -7.52
C ARG A 91 12.86 -1.50 -8.61
N GLY A 92 12.82 -0.17 -8.58
CA GLY A 92 12.24 0.64 -9.66
C GLY A 92 13.30 1.59 -10.21
N ASN A 93 13.78 1.38 -11.44
CA ASN A 93 14.51 2.42 -12.16
C ASN A 93 14.23 2.35 -13.67
N THR A 94 14.47 3.45 -14.36
CA THR A 94 14.17 3.65 -15.79
C THR A 94 15.05 2.81 -16.73
N TYR A 95 16.12 2.21 -16.21
CA TYR A 95 17.11 1.45 -16.98
C TYR A 95 16.95 -0.08 -16.84
N GLU A 96 16.01 -0.54 -16.01
CA GLU A 96 15.76 -1.98 -15.85
C GLU A 96 15.00 -2.56 -17.05
N LYS A 97 15.58 -3.63 -17.62
CA LYS A 97 14.93 -4.49 -18.60
C LYS A 97 13.78 -5.19 -17.87
N ASN A 98 12.53 -5.02 -18.34
CA ASN A 98 11.26 -5.47 -17.73
C ASN A 98 10.56 -4.42 -16.85
N LYS A 99 10.15 -3.31 -17.47
CA LYS A 99 9.42 -2.17 -16.88
C LYS A 99 8.36 -2.63 -15.86
N LYS A 100 8.45 -2.12 -14.62
CA LYS A 100 7.40 -2.27 -13.61
C LYS A 100 6.20 -1.40 -13.96
N ARG A 101 5.00 -1.81 -13.54
CA ARG A 101 3.77 -1.01 -13.65
C ARG A 101 4.02 0.37 -13.04
N TRP A 102 4.23 1.34 -13.93
CA TRP A 102 4.51 2.75 -13.69
C TRP A 102 5.77 3.10 -12.88
N GLY A 103 6.62 2.15 -12.51
CA GLY A 103 7.89 2.43 -11.80
C GLY A 103 7.75 2.81 -10.32
N TYR A 104 6.53 2.89 -9.79
CA TYR A 104 6.24 3.32 -8.42
C TYR A 104 5.68 2.19 -7.52
N HIS A 105 5.19 1.08 -8.08
CA HIS A 105 4.55 0.01 -7.29
C HIS A 105 5.57 -0.85 -6.52
N VAL A 106 5.34 -1.00 -5.21
CA VAL A 106 6.09 -1.89 -4.32
C VAL A 106 5.33 -3.20 -4.08
N PHE A 107 4.03 -3.11 -3.79
CA PHE A 107 3.20 -4.26 -3.43
C PHE A 107 1.75 -4.05 -3.84
N GLU A 108 1.09 -5.12 -4.29
CA GLU A 108 -0.35 -5.14 -4.58
C GLU A 108 -0.93 -6.46 -4.10
N GLY A 109 -1.99 -6.40 -3.28
CA GLY A 109 -2.66 -7.58 -2.72
C GLY A 109 -4.16 -7.47 -2.92
N TYR A 110 -4.79 -8.51 -3.45
CA TYR A 110 -6.22 -8.55 -3.72
C TYR A 110 -6.97 -9.23 -2.58
N ALA A 111 -8.16 -8.71 -2.28
CA ALA A 111 -9.08 -9.33 -1.33
C ALA A 111 -9.73 -10.58 -1.94
N SER A 112 -10.44 -11.36 -1.12
CA SER A 112 -11.11 -12.60 -1.57
C SER A 112 -12.17 -12.37 -2.64
N ASP A 113 -12.62 -11.13 -2.82
CA ASP A 113 -13.57 -10.73 -3.86
C ASP A 113 -12.91 -10.43 -5.22
N ASP A 114 -11.56 -10.45 -5.30
CA ASP A 114 -10.73 -10.09 -6.46
C ASP A 114 -11.05 -8.69 -7.03
N LYS A 115 -11.62 -7.82 -6.20
CA LYS A 115 -11.99 -6.44 -6.58
C LYS A 115 -11.23 -5.45 -5.75
N SER A 116 -11.33 -5.60 -4.43
CA SER A 116 -10.67 -4.70 -3.50
C SER A 116 -9.19 -5.05 -3.41
N ARG A 117 -8.31 -4.05 -3.39
CA ARG A 117 -6.86 -4.26 -3.32
C ARG A 117 -6.16 -3.29 -2.39
N ILE A 118 -5.21 -3.80 -1.63
CA ILE A 118 -4.20 -2.96 -1.00
C ILE A 118 -3.11 -2.65 -2.03
N THR A 119 -2.66 -1.41 -2.08
CA THR A 119 -1.61 -0.95 -3.00
C THR A 119 -0.60 -0.11 -2.24
N MET A 120 0.67 -0.49 -2.34
CA MET A 120 1.79 0.25 -1.78
C MET A 120 2.64 0.83 -2.92
N LEU A 121 2.81 2.15 -2.91
CA LEU A 121 3.59 2.89 -3.90
C LEU A 121 4.72 3.68 -3.25
N VAL A 122 5.73 4.01 -4.05
CA VAL A 122 6.79 4.95 -3.68
C VAL A 122 7.06 5.90 -4.85
N ASN A 123 7.19 7.18 -4.52
CA ASN A 123 7.54 8.26 -5.45
C ASN A 123 6.53 8.46 -6.60
N LYS A 124 5.27 8.04 -6.45
CA LYS A 124 4.23 8.33 -7.44
C LYS A 124 3.89 9.83 -7.41
N HIS A 125 3.65 10.37 -6.21
CA HIS A 125 3.42 11.82 -6.02
C HIS A 125 4.56 12.48 -5.24
N VAL A 126 4.58 13.81 -5.33
CA VAL A 126 5.41 14.71 -4.54
C VAL A 126 4.46 15.62 -3.77
N GLU A 127 4.51 15.57 -2.45
CA GLU A 127 3.72 16.41 -1.54
C GLU A 127 4.67 17.10 -0.56
N GLU A 128 4.38 18.35 -0.20
CA GLU A 128 5.26 19.15 0.68
C GLU A 128 6.73 19.11 0.23
N GLU A 129 6.94 19.29 -1.08
CA GLU A 129 8.24 19.30 -1.77
C GLU A 129 9.02 17.96 -1.71
N ARG A 130 8.41 16.87 -1.26
CA ARG A 130 9.06 15.57 -1.09
C ARG A 130 8.29 14.43 -1.73
N PRO A 131 8.97 13.42 -2.32
CA PRO A 131 8.30 12.25 -2.84
C PRO A 131 7.66 11.43 -1.71
N VAL A 132 6.47 10.88 -1.96
CA VAL A 132 5.67 10.19 -0.94
C VAL A 132 5.74 8.67 -1.11
N ALA A 133 5.74 7.97 0.02
CA ALA A 133 5.40 6.56 0.08
C ALA A 133 3.93 6.42 0.47
N GLU A 134 3.16 5.71 -0.35
CA GLU A 134 1.70 5.68 -0.25
C GLU A 134 1.24 4.26 0.04
N LEU A 135 0.21 4.14 0.87
CA LEU A 135 -0.46 2.87 1.14
C LEU A 135 -1.96 3.14 1.26
N TYR A 136 -2.75 2.49 0.41
CA TYR A 136 -4.20 2.64 0.43
C TYR A 136 -4.90 1.32 0.13
N TYR A 137 -6.11 1.15 0.68
CA TYR A 137 -6.98 0.02 0.40
C TYR A 137 -8.13 0.47 -0.50
N TYR A 138 -8.04 0.14 -1.79
CA TYR A 138 -8.92 0.61 -2.85
C TYR A 138 -9.95 -0.45 -3.25
N SER A 139 -11.19 -0.04 -3.49
CA SER A 139 -12.28 -0.86 -4.03
C SER A 139 -12.86 -0.20 -5.29
N PRO A 140 -12.64 -0.76 -6.49
CA PRO A 140 -13.04 -0.16 -7.76
C PRO A 140 -14.55 -0.06 -7.97
N LEU A 141 -15.36 -0.55 -7.02
CA LEU A 141 -16.81 -0.63 -7.15
C LEU A 141 -17.50 0.75 -7.25
N TRP A 142 -16.85 1.83 -6.80
CA TRP A 142 -17.51 3.14 -6.58
C TRP A 142 -16.78 4.37 -7.16
N GLY A 143 -15.90 4.16 -8.16
CA GLY A 143 -15.22 5.25 -8.87
C GLY A 143 -13.99 5.78 -8.12
N HIS A 144 -13.99 7.07 -7.77
CA HIS A 144 -12.95 7.71 -6.94
C HIS A 144 -13.52 8.29 -5.64
N SER A 145 -14.80 8.09 -5.33
CA SER A 145 -15.47 8.62 -4.12
C SER A 145 -14.87 8.10 -2.81
N ASN A 146 -15.24 8.70 -1.66
CA ASN A 146 -14.84 8.20 -0.33
C ASN A 146 -15.24 6.71 -0.12
N GLN A 147 -16.34 6.25 -0.71
CA GLN A 147 -16.79 4.85 -0.66
C GLN A 147 -15.87 3.88 -1.42
N THR A 148 -15.02 4.41 -2.30
CA THR A 148 -14.03 3.65 -3.07
C THR A 148 -12.83 3.26 -2.22
N TYR A 149 -12.59 3.96 -1.11
CA TYR A 149 -11.46 3.66 -0.23
C TYR A 149 -11.96 2.95 1.01
N ASN A 150 -11.52 1.71 1.16
CA ASN A 150 -11.82 0.88 2.31
C ASN A 150 -10.96 1.32 3.51
N TRP A 151 -11.39 0.91 4.69
CA TRP A 151 -10.62 1.12 5.91
C TRP A 151 -9.34 0.28 5.94
N PHE A 152 -8.20 0.95 6.07
CA PHE A 152 -6.91 0.37 6.39
C PHE A 152 -6.65 0.48 7.90
N ARG A 153 -6.37 -0.64 8.57
CA ARG A 153 -6.20 -0.70 10.02
C ARG A 153 -4.72 -0.86 10.39
N ILE A 154 -4.26 -0.09 11.39
CA ILE A 154 -2.92 -0.14 11.95
C ILE A 154 -3.02 -0.47 13.46
N GLY A 155 -2.28 -1.47 13.92
CA GLY A 155 -2.22 -1.86 15.34
C GLY A 155 -2.59 -3.33 15.57
N SER A 156 -3.87 -3.61 15.85
CA SER A 156 -4.37 -4.95 16.20
C SER A 156 -5.51 -5.43 15.29
N ASP A 157 -5.64 -6.74 15.16
CA ASP A 157 -6.74 -7.43 14.47
C ASP A 157 -8.07 -7.41 15.26
N VAL A 158 -8.05 -7.03 16.54
CA VAL A 158 -9.24 -6.88 17.38
C VAL A 158 -10.06 -5.65 16.95
N ARG A 159 -11.37 -5.85 16.78
CA ARG A 159 -12.31 -4.77 16.41
C ARG A 159 -12.31 -3.71 17.51
N GLN A 160 -12.32 -2.43 17.12
CA GLN A 160 -12.33 -1.29 18.06
C GLN A 160 -11.10 -1.24 19.00
N HIS A 161 -9.99 -1.86 18.61
CA HIS A 161 -8.71 -1.80 19.34
C HIS A 161 -7.57 -1.52 18.34
N SER A 162 -7.54 -0.34 17.73
CA SER A 162 -6.56 0.05 16.70
C SER A 162 -6.87 1.45 16.15
N PHE A 163 -6.15 1.83 15.09
CA PHE A 163 -6.39 3.05 14.32
C PHE A 163 -6.82 2.66 12.91
N MET A 164 -7.89 3.27 12.41
CA MET A 164 -8.42 3.03 11.06
C MET A 164 -8.24 4.29 10.22
N PHE A 165 -7.76 4.14 9.00
CA PHE A 165 -7.54 5.21 8.03
C PHE A 165 -8.25 4.88 6.72
N SER A 166 -8.90 5.85 6.11
CA SER A 166 -9.46 5.80 4.75
C SER A 166 -9.16 7.13 4.04
N ARG A 167 -9.69 7.35 2.83
CA ARG A 167 -9.39 8.51 1.97
C ARG A 167 -9.37 9.84 2.73
N ASP A 168 -10.50 10.15 3.37
CA ASP A 168 -10.73 11.47 3.99
C ASP A 168 -11.00 11.35 5.51
N ASN A 169 -10.80 10.18 6.11
CA ASN A 169 -11.21 9.91 7.48
C ASN A 169 -10.20 9.05 8.24
N ALA A 170 -10.04 9.35 9.53
CA ALA A 170 -9.27 8.53 10.46
C ALA A 170 -10.06 8.35 11.78
N ILE A 171 -10.11 7.12 12.29
CA ILE A 171 -10.78 6.75 13.55
C ILE A 171 -9.75 6.16 14.50
N PHE A 172 -9.67 6.74 15.70
CA PHE A 172 -8.73 6.34 16.73
C PHE A 172 -9.50 5.67 17.87
N TYR A 173 -9.40 4.34 18.00
CA TYR A 173 -10.04 3.61 19.11
C TYR A 173 -9.13 3.49 20.35
N GLY A 174 -7.86 3.91 20.25
CA GLY A 174 -6.90 3.92 21.34
C GLY A 174 -6.58 5.34 21.83
N ALA A 175 -5.78 5.43 22.89
CA ALA A 175 -5.23 6.70 23.34
C ALA A 175 -4.26 7.27 22.29
N LEU A 176 -4.48 8.53 21.90
CA LEU A 176 -3.57 9.29 21.05
C LEU A 176 -2.76 10.24 21.93
N GLN A 177 -1.45 9.97 22.06
CA GLN A 177 -0.52 10.89 22.72
C GLN A 177 0.28 11.65 21.67
N LEU A 178 0.14 12.98 21.65
CA LEU A 178 0.94 13.88 20.85
C LEU A 178 2.05 14.46 21.74
N THR A 179 3.31 14.15 21.44
CA THR A 179 4.47 14.61 22.23
C THR A 179 4.97 15.99 21.81
N ASN A 180 4.42 16.55 20.73
CA ASN A 180 4.78 17.85 20.19
C ASN A 180 3.49 18.68 19.94
N ALA A 181 3.61 19.80 19.25
CA ALA A 181 2.51 20.69 18.95
C ALA A 181 1.46 20.04 18.02
N LEU A 182 0.20 20.40 18.26
CA LEU A 182 -0.94 20.16 17.37
C LEU A 182 -1.35 21.50 16.75
N THR A 183 -1.41 21.57 15.43
CA THR A 183 -1.95 22.73 14.72
C THR A 183 -3.35 22.40 14.23
N LEU A 184 -4.32 23.24 14.59
CA LEU A 184 -5.69 23.11 14.08
C LEU A 184 -5.75 23.51 12.60
N GLY A 185 -6.63 22.87 11.84
CA GLY A 185 -6.94 23.29 10.48
C GLY A 185 -7.35 24.77 10.46
N ARG A 186 -6.61 25.57 9.69
CA ARG A 186 -6.85 27.01 9.52
C ARG A 186 -7.82 27.18 8.36
N ILE A 187 -9.11 27.31 8.65
CA ILE A 187 -10.17 27.28 7.64
C ILE A 187 -10.83 28.65 7.56
N SER A 188 -11.01 29.13 6.33
CA SER A 188 -11.79 30.30 5.95
C SER A 188 -12.79 29.94 4.85
N LYS A 189 -13.61 30.89 4.39
CA LYS A 189 -14.57 30.65 3.29
C LYS A 189 -13.87 30.27 1.99
N GLU A 190 -12.64 30.74 1.75
CA GLU A 190 -11.88 30.40 0.54
C GLU A 190 -11.37 28.95 0.52
N ASP A 191 -11.32 28.32 1.70
CA ASP A 191 -10.93 26.92 1.92
C ASP A 191 -12.14 25.98 1.87
N LEU A 192 -13.34 26.52 1.60
CA LEU A 192 -14.60 25.78 1.59
C LEU A 192 -15.26 25.84 0.22
N ARG A 193 -15.76 24.69 -0.21
CA ARG A 193 -16.55 24.57 -1.44
C ARG A 193 -17.75 23.67 -1.18
N GLU A 194 -18.95 24.23 -1.28
CA GLU A 194 -20.18 23.49 -1.05
C GLU A 194 -20.43 22.43 -2.13
N ASP A 195 -20.29 22.82 -3.40
CA ASP A 195 -20.51 21.92 -4.53
C ASP A 195 -19.26 21.07 -4.84
N GLU A 196 -19.49 19.77 -5.07
CA GLU A 196 -18.44 18.86 -5.52
C GLU A 196 -17.90 19.34 -6.90
N PRO A 197 -16.57 19.53 -7.05
CA PRO A 197 -16.01 19.95 -8.32
C PRO A 197 -16.23 18.88 -9.40
N ALA A 198 -16.55 19.31 -10.61
CA ALA A 198 -16.68 18.39 -11.74
C ALA A 198 -15.31 17.88 -12.21
N GLY A 199 -15.28 16.63 -12.66
CA GLY A 199 -14.08 16.03 -13.27
C GLY A 199 -13.35 15.08 -12.33
N ASP A 200 -12.06 14.89 -12.62
CA ASP A 200 -11.20 13.96 -11.88
C ASP A 200 -10.58 14.65 -10.65
N ASP A 201 -10.70 14.01 -9.49
CA ASP A 201 -10.23 14.55 -8.21
C ASP A 201 -8.72 14.74 -8.16
N GLU A 202 -7.94 13.88 -8.84
CA GLU A 202 -6.49 13.99 -8.89
C GLU A 202 -6.07 15.25 -9.68
N GLN A 203 -6.75 15.52 -10.79
CA GLN A 203 -6.49 16.72 -11.60
C GLN A 203 -6.94 18.01 -10.91
N ASN A 204 -8.01 17.95 -10.11
CA ASN A 204 -8.60 19.10 -9.42
C ASN A 204 -8.38 19.06 -7.90
N TYR A 205 -7.28 18.46 -7.43
CA TYR A 205 -7.05 18.13 -6.02
C TYR A 205 -7.21 19.32 -5.06
N ILE A 206 -6.84 20.53 -5.48
CA ILE A 206 -7.00 21.76 -4.67
C ILE A 206 -8.48 22.05 -4.39
N GLU A 207 -9.32 22.03 -5.43
CA GLU A 207 -10.75 22.31 -5.29
C GLU A 207 -11.48 21.15 -4.61
N SER A 208 -11.04 19.91 -4.87
CA SER A 208 -11.56 18.72 -4.20
C SER A 208 -11.29 18.78 -2.68
N ALA A 209 -10.09 19.21 -2.25
CA ALA A 209 -9.75 19.40 -0.84
C ALA A 209 -10.66 20.43 -0.14
N LYS A 210 -11.04 21.51 -0.81
CA LYS A 210 -12.00 22.50 -0.26
C LYS A 210 -13.38 21.89 -0.01
N HIS A 211 -13.81 21.02 -0.91
CA HIS A 211 -15.08 20.31 -0.73
C HIS A 211 -14.99 19.26 0.39
N VAL A 212 -13.83 18.61 0.58
CA VAL A 212 -13.58 17.74 1.75
C VAL A 212 -13.70 18.53 3.05
N ASN A 213 -13.11 19.72 3.16
CA ASN A 213 -13.25 20.59 4.34
C ASN A 213 -14.73 20.94 4.62
N TYR A 214 -15.48 21.31 3.57
CA TYR A 214 -16.92 21.59 3.70
C TYR A 214 -17.69 20.39 4.25
N LYS A 215 -17.48 19.20 3.69
CA LYS A 215 -18.14 17.97 4.16
C LYS A 215 -17.76 17.64 5.61
N ALA A 216 -16.49 17.78 5.97
CA ALA A 216 -15.99 17.52 7.32
C ALA A 216 -16.64 18.45 8.34
N LEU A 217 -16.75 19.76 8.05
CA LEU A 217 -17.40 20.71 8.94
C LEU A 217 -18.92 20.51 8.99
N LYS A 218 -19.58 20.26 7.86
CA LYS A 218 -21.04 20.08 7.79
C LYS A 218 -21.51 18.85 8.58
N ASN A 219 -20.78 17.74 8.46
CA ASN A 219 -21.11 16.45 9.07
C ASN A 219 -20.38 16.21 10.40
N SER A 220 -19.76 17.26 10.96
CA SER A 220 -19.00 17.16 12.21
C SER A 220 -19.91 16.83 13.40
N ASP A 221 -19.36 16.09 14.36
CA ASP A 221 -20.00 15.87 15.67
C ASP A 221 -19.57 16.95 16.67
N ASP A 222 -20.26 16.98 17.81
CA ASP A 222 -19.86 17.82 18.95
C ASP A 222 -18.43 17.49 19.41
N GLY A 223 -17.70 18.51 19.84
CA GLY A 223 -16.28 18.44 20.16
C GLY A 223 -15.34 18.70 18.97
N THR A 224 -15.86 18.86 17.75
CA THR A 224 -15.05 19.25 16.59
C THR A 224 -14.49 20.66 16.78
N ILE A 225 -13.19 20.83 16.55
CA ILE A 225 -12.47 22.10 16.70
C ILE A 225 -11.69 22.48 15.44
N PHE A 226 -11.66 23.78 15.12
CA PHE A 226 -10.80 24.33 14.07
C PHE A 226 -10.42 25.79 14.37
N TYR A 227 -9.45 26.33 13.64
CA TYR A 227 -9.09 27.75 13.71
C TYR A 227 -9.75 28.50 12.54
N ASP A 228 -10.65 29.42 12.86
CA ASP A 228 -11.24 30.34 11.89
C ASP A 228 -10.23 31.43 11.56
N LYS A 229 -9.72 31.36 10.33
CA LYS A 229 -8.66 32.25 9.82
C LYS A 229 -9.17 33.67 9.59
N GLU A 230 -10.45 33.87 9.25
CA GLU A 230 -11.02 35.19 8.96
C GLU A 230 -11.23 36.00 10.25
N ASN A 231 -11.74 35.33 11.28
CA ASN A 231 -12.11 35.97 12.54
C ASN A 231 -11.02 35.86 13.62
N HIS A 232 -9.94 35.12 13.33
CA HIS A 232 -8.83 34.85 14.25
C HIS A 232 -9.27 34.22 15.59
N ILE A 233 -10.17 33.23 15.53
CA ILE A 233 -10.71 32.53 16.70
C ILE A 233 -10.59 31.02 16.58
N VAL A 234 -10.52 30.35 17.73
CA VAL A 234 -10.74 28.90 17.79
C VAL A 234 -12.24 28.66 17.96
N VAL A 235 -12.79 27.78 17.12
CA VAL A 235 -14.21 27.44 17.10
C VAL A 235 -14.36 25.98 17.54
N ILE A 236 -15.38 25.70 18.34
CA ILE A 236 -15.76 24.36 18.81
C ILE A 236 -17.25 24.12 18.57
N LYS A 237 -17.64 22.90 18.19
CA LYS A 237 -19.05 22.50 18.09
C LYS A 237 -19.56 21.93 19.42
N ILE A 238 -20.67 22.46 19.93
CA ILE A 238 -21.30 22.05 21.20
C ILE A 238 -22.82 22.06 20.99
N ASP A 239 -23.49 20.95 21.32
CA ASP A 239 -24.93 20.77 21.17
C ASP A 239 -25.44 21.15 19.76
N GLY A 240 -24.67 20.78 18.73
CA GLY A 240 -24.94 21.07 17.33
C GLY A 240 -24.65 22.51 16.89
N GLN A 241 -24.20 23.40 17.77
CA GLN A 241 -23.91 24.81 17.48
C GLN A 241 -22.42 25.11 17.47
N TRP A 242 -21.98 25.98 16.55
CA TRP A 242 -20.61 26.48 16.52
C TRP A 242 -20.44 27.62 17.51
N MET A 243 -19.48 27.46 18.42
CA MET A 243 -19.19 28.42 19.49
C MET A 243 -17.72 28.81 19.47
N LYS A 244 -17.43 30.06 19.88
CA LYS A 244 -16.05 30.51 20.11
C LYS A 244 -15.49 29.85 21.37
N LEU A 245 -14.34 29.21 21.27
CA LEU A 245 -13.55 28.80 22.42
C LEU A 245 -12.93 30.05 23.07
N ARG A 246 -13.22 30.27 24.37
CA ARG A 246 -12.64 31.38 25.11
C ARG A 246 -11.18 31.08 25.43
N VAL A 247 -10.30 32.01 25.07
CA VAL A 247 -8.87 31.99 25.39
C VAL A 247 -8.52 33.27 26.12
N GLU A 248 -7.53 33.20 26.99
CA GLU A 248 -6.98 34.34 27.71
C GLU A 248 -5.58 34.65 27.19
N THR A 249 -5.17 35.91 27.28
CA THR A 249 -3.78 36.28 27.01
C THR A 249 -2.86 35.58 27.99
N LEU A 250 -1.65 35.25 27.54
CA LEU A 250 -0.62 34.74 28.44
C LEU A 250 -0.35 35.74 29.57
N PRO A 251 0.04 35.27 30.77
CA PRO A 251 0.51 36.14 31.84
C PRO A 251 1.66 37.05 31.36
N GLU A 252 1.75 38.28 31.88
CA GLU A 252 2.74 39.28 31.43
C GLU A 252 4.20 38.78 31.48
N ASN A 253 4.49 37.87 32.41
CA ASN A 253 5.80 37.27 32.63
C ASN A 253 6.06 36.00 31.79
N VAL A 254 5.13 35.58 30.94
CA VAL A 254 5.26 34.42 30.06
C VAL A 254 5.33 34.90 28.61
N LYS A 255 6.49 34.71 27.99
CA LYS A 255 6.74 35.03 26.57
C LYS A 255 7.44 33.86 25.89
N TYR A 256 7.14 33.69 24.61
CA TYR A 256 7.76 32.69 23.75
C TYR A 256 8.54 33.45 22.67
N ASP A 257 9.88 33.48 22.77
CA ASP A 257 10.77 34.30 21.93
C ASP A 257 11.32 33.55 20.70
N PHE A 258 10.69 32.43 20.33
CA PHE A 258 11.07 31.60 19.19
C PHE A 258 10.29 31.93 17.91
#